data_AF-A0A4Y1ZQ81-F1
#
_entry.id   AF-A0A4Y1ZQ81-F1
#
_cell.length_a   1.000
_cell.length_b   1.000
_cell.length_c   1.000
_cell.angle_alpha   90.00
_cell.angle_beta   90.00
_cell.angle_gamma   90.00
#
_symmetry.space_group_name_H-M   'P 1'
#
loop_
_entity.id
_entity.type
_entity.pdbx_description
1 polymer ?
#
loop_
_entity_poly.entity_id
_entity_poly.type
_entity_poly.pdbx_seq_one_letter_code
_entity_poly.pdbx_strand_id
1 'polypeptide(L)'
;LLDVEEYYLLCQMDCCSMSSVEDCQCASLGEFVLECSRAGIDMSEGWREPGLCPLTCSNGTEYRECGPACPPTCADQQPVCNTLKCVDGCHCPEGTVLEKKQCVPVESCPCHYGKQHFASGETIQQDCNAW
;
A
#
# COMPACT_ATOMS: atom_id res chain seq x y z
N LEU A 1 3.39 23.39 3.31
CA LEU A 1 4.21 22.52 4.18
C LEU A 1 4.08 23.10 5.58
N LEU A 2 3.59 22.29 6.54
CA LEU A 2 3.53 22.70 7.95
C LEU A 2 4.96 22.81 8.50
N ASP A 3 5.14 23.61 9.54
CA ASP A 3 6.45 23.81 10.17
C ASP A 3 6.86 22.58 11.00
N VAL A 4 8.17 22.31 11.06
CA VAL A 4 8.73 21.17 11.80
C VAL A 4 8.43 21.27 13.28
N GLU A 5 8.42 22.50 13.83
CA GLU A 5 8.11 22.76 15.24
C GLU A 5 6.66 22.36 15.59
N GLU A 6 5.71 22.55 14.68
CA GLU A 6 4.31 22.18 14.87
C GLU A 6 4.13 20.66 14.95
N TYR A 7 4.79 19.90 14.05
CA TYR A 7 4.79 18.44 14.10
C TYR A 7 5.46 17.89 15.37
N TYR A 8 6.54 18.53 15.81
CA TYR A 8 7.22 18.12 17.04
C TYR A 8 6.34 18.29 18.28
N LEU A 9 5.55 19.38 18.35
CA LEU A 9 4.60 19.61 19.43
C LEU A 9 3.44 18.60 19.40
N LEU A 10 2.89 18.31 18.22
CA LEU A 10 1.85 17.28 18.04
C LEU A 10 2.34 15.91 18.51
N CYS A 11 3.56 15.53 18.09
CA CYS A 11 4.19 14.28 18.51
C CYS A 11 4.29 14.17 20.04
N GLN A 12 4.75 15.23 20.73
CA GLN A 12 4.80 15.24 22.19
C GLN A 12 3.41 15.03 22.81
N MET A 13 2.40 15.76 22.32
CA MET A 13 1.04 15.65 22.85
C MET A 13 0.45 14.23 22.68
N ASP A 14 0.62 13.64 21.50
CA ASP A 14 0.09 12.31 21.18
C ASP A 14 0.84 11.19 21.92
N CYS A 15 2.13 11.38 22.16
CA CYS A 15 2.99 10.40 22.82
C CYS A 15 3.00 10.46 24.36
N CYS A 16 2.74 11.62 24.96
CA CYS A 16 2.90 11.82 26.41
C CYS A 16 1.96 10.97 27.30
N SER A 17 0.95 10.31 26.72
CA SER A 17 -0.01 9.47 27.45
C SER A 17 0.05 7.98 27.08
N MET A 18 0.98 7.57 26.20
CA MET A 18 1.06 6.21 25.65
C MET A 18 2.00 5.30 26.46
N SER A 19 1.70 4.00 26.49
CA SER A 19 2.53 2.97 27.14
C SER A 19 3.79 2.59 26.35
N SER A 20 3.81 2.81 25.04
CA SER A 20 4.96 2.59 24.16
C SER A 20 5.27 3.87 23.37
N VAL A 21 6.32 4.56 23.80
CA VAL A 21 6.77 5.82 23.18
C VAL A 21 7.26 5.59 21.74
N GLU A 22 7.82 4.42 21.44
CA GLU A 22 8.32 4.10 20.09
C GLU A 22 7.17 4.00 19.06
N ASP A 23 6.05 3.37 19.41
CA ASP A 23 4.93 3.20 18.47
C ASP A 23 4.27 4.53 18.11
N CYS A 24 4.07 5.41 19.10
CA CYS A 24 3.47 6.72 18.87
C CYS A 24 4.41 7.66 18.09
N GLN A 25 5.73 7.59 18.36
CA GLN A 25 6.75 8.36 17.63
C GLN A 25 6.74 8.00 16.16
N CYS A 26 6.67 6.70 15.85
CA CYS A 26 6.63 6.22 14.47
C CYS A 26 5.33 6.56 13.75
N ALA A 27 4.20 6.61 14.45
CA ALA A 27 2.94 7.09 13.88
C ALA A 27 3.02 8.58 13.51
N SER A 28 3.52 9.43 14.42
CA SER A 28 3.68 10.87 14.16
C SER A 28 4.68 11.15 13.04
N LEU A 29 5.84 10.48 13.07
CA LEU A 29 6.85 10.63 12.03
C LEU A 29 6.35 10.13 10.67
N GLY A 30 5.56 9.06 10.64
CA GLY A 30 4.91 8.56 9.43
C GLY A 30 3.99 9.58 8.78
N GLU A 31 3.18 10.30 9.55
CA GLU A 31 2.30 11.35 9.01
C GLU A 31 3.09 12.54 8.47
N PHE A 32 4.18 12.94 9.14
CA PHE A 32 5.09 13.97 8.63
C PHE A 32 5.68 13.58 7.28
N VAL A 33 6.22 12.36 7.19
CA VAL A 33 6.81 11.83 5.95
C VAL A 33 5.76 11.74 4.85
N LEU A 34 4.56 11.25 5.15
CA LEU A 34 3.44 11.16 4.20
C LEU A 34 3.05 12.53 3.62
N GLU A 35 2.99 13.58 4.45
CA GLU A 35 2.69 14.94 3.99
C GLU A 35 3.82 15.53 3.13
N CYS A 36 5.08 15.24 3.45
CA CYS A 36 6.22 15.57 2.58
C CYS A 36 6.11 14.87 1.23
N SER A 37 5.82 13.57 1.19
CA SER A 37 5.65 12.81 -0.06
C SER A 37 4.46 13.29 -0.89
N ARG A 38 3.35 13.68 -0.26
CA ARG A 38 2.20 14.33 -0.93
C ARG A 38 2.58 15.67 -1.56
N ALA A 39 3.56 16.37 -1.00
CA ALA A 39 4.12 17.60 -1.57
C ALA A 39 5.19 17.33 -2.64
N GLY A 40 5.49 16.07 -2.96
CA GLY A 40 6.52 15.68 -3.93
C GLY A 40 7.95 15.72 -3.39
N ILE A 41 8.12 15.75 -2.07
CA ILE A 41 9.43 15.70 -1.41
C ILE A 41 9.74 14.22 -1.12
N ASP A 42 10.88 13.77 -1.62
CA ASP A 42 11.38 12.41 -1.38
C ASP A 42 12.03 12.34 0.02
N MET A 43 11.50 11.42 0.84
CA MET A 43 11.93 11.15 2.22
C MET A 43 12.22 9.65 2.39
N SER A 44 12.56 8.95 1.31
CA SER A 44 12.76 7.49 1.29
C SER A 44 14.05 7.02 1.97
N GLU A 45 15.02 7.92 2.18
CA GLU A 45 16.27 7.61 2.89
C GLU A 45 16.22 8.10 4.35
N GLY A 46 16.78 7.31 5.27
CA GLY A 46 16.91 7.66 6.68
C GLY A 46 15.64 7.49 7.53
N TRP A 47 14.58 6.89 6.97
CA TRP A 47 13.30 6.60 7.63
C TRP A 47 12.88 5.15 7.37
N ARG A 48 12.28 4.49 8.38
CA ARG A 48 12.02 3.03 8.42
C ARG A 48 13.25 2.14 8.24
N GLU A 49 14.43 2.67 8.55
CA GLU A 49 15.71 1.94 8.57
C GLU A 49 15.94 1.22 9.91
N PRO A 50 16.91 0.29 9.98
CA PRO A 50 17.35 -0.32 11.24
C PRO A 50 17.84 0.75 12.24
N GLY A 51 16.95 1.20 13.12
CA GLY A 51 17.23 2.23 14.14
C GLY A 51 16.22 3.39 14.18
N LEU A 52 15.38 3.55 13.15
CA LEU A 52 14.30 4.54 13.16
C LEU A 52 13.04 3.96 12.52
N CYS A 53 12.10 3.53 13.36
CA CYS A 53 10.79 3.03 12.94
C CYS A 53 10.82 1.90 11.90
N PRO A 54 11.64 0.84 12.10
CA PRO A 54 11.86 -0.19 11.11
C PRO A 54 10.54 -0.86 10.69
N LEU A 55 10.38 -1.07 9.39
CA LEU A 55 9.23 -1.76 8.82
C LEU A 55 9.70 -2.81 7.82
N THR A 56 9.13 -4.01 7.93
CA THR A 56 9.38 -5.08 6.97
C THR A 56 8.08 -5.42 6.25
N CYS A 57 8.08 -5.23 4.93
CA CYS A 57 6.99 -5.65 4.06
C CYS A 57 7.10 -7.15 3.75
N SER A 58 5.95 -7.80 3.59
CA SER A 58 5.84 -9.26 3.37
C SER A 58 4.97 -9.57 2.16
N ASN A 59 4.96 -10.83 1.69
CA ASN A 59 4.14 -11.28 0.58
C ASN A 59 4.39 -10.53 -0.75
N GLY A 60 5.64 -10.15 -1.00
CA GLY A 60 6.04 -9.45 -2.23
C GLY A 60 5.60 -7.98 -2.29
N THR A 61 5.22 -7.39 -1.16
CA THR A 61 4.98 -5.95 -1.06
C THR A 61 6.28 -5.18 -0.79
N GLU A 62 6.30 -3.92 -1.18
CA GLU A 62 7.40 -2.98 -0.98
C GLU A 62 6.88 -1.75 -0.24
N TYR A 63 7.72 -1.18 0.62
CA TYR A 63 7.36 0.03 1.34
C TYR A 63 7.32 1.23 0.39
N ARG A 64 6.28 2.05 0.49
CA ARG A 64 6.20 3.38 -0.11
C ARG A 64 5.56 4.34 0.88
N GLU A 65 6.10 5.54 0.98
CA GLU A 65 5.58 6.65 1.78
C GLU A 65 4.24 7.13 1.22
N CYS A 66 4.05 7.03 -0.10
CA CYS A 66 2.89 7.51 -0.82
C CYS A 66 2.48 6.49 -1.89
N GLY A 67 1.73 5.46 -1.47
CA GLY A 67 1.13 4.46 -2.34
C GLY A 67 -0.38 4.63 -2.55
N PRO A 68 -0.99 3.84 -3.45
CA PRO A 68 -2.42 3.93 -3.73
C PRO A 68 -3.26 3.61 -2.49
N ALA A 69 -4.28 4.43 -2.21
CA ALA A 69 -5.17 4.23 -1.05
C ALA A 69 -6.02 2.96 -1.15
N CYS A 70 -6.38 2.56 -2.37
CA CYS A 70 -6.98 1.26 -2.65
C CYS A 70 -6.00 0.48 -3.51
N PRO A 71 -5.50 -0.67 -3.02
CA PRO A 71 -4.59 -1.49 -3.80
C PRO A 71 -5.33 -2.09 -5.01
N PRO A 72 -4.75 -2.00 -6.22
CA PRO A 72 -5.21 -2.78 -7.36
C PRO A 72 -5.26 -4.26 -7.04
N THR A 73 -6.29 -4.95 -7.51
CA THR A 73 -6.49 -6.39 -7.32
C THR A 73 -6.69 -7.08 -8.66
N CYS A 74 -6.62 -8.41 -8.71
CA CYS A 74 -6.99 -9.14 -9.93
C CYS A 74 -8.45 -8.93 -10.34
N ALA A 75 -9.35 -8.68 -9.38
CA ALA A 75 -10.76 -8.43 -9.65
C ALA A 75 -11.03 -7.00 -10.16
N ASP A 76 -10.23 -6.04 -9.69
CA ASP A 76 -10.33 -4.63 -10.06
C ASP A 76 -8.92 -4.00 -10.09
N GLN A 77 -8.40 -3.82 -11.31
CA GLN A 77 -7.06 -3.28 -11.56
C GLN A 77 -7.00 -1.76 -11.46
N GLN A 78 -8.15 -1.07 -11.53
CA GLN A 78 -8.23 0.39 -11.48
C GLN A 78 -9.29 0.82 -10.46
N PRO A 79 -9.11 0.47 -9.18
CA PRO A 79 -10.10 0.77 -8.15
C PRO A 79 -10.24 2.29 -7.98
N VAL A 80 -11.49 2.75 -7.96
CA VAL A 80 -11.80 4.15 -7.68
C VAL A 80 -11.92 4.33 -6.17
N CYS A 81 -11.00 5.08 -5.60
CA CYS A 81 -11.03 5.44 -4.18
C CYS A 81 -11.78 6.74 -3.95
N ASN A 82 -12.54 6.80 -2.86
CA ASN A 82 -13.18 8.05 -2.40
C ASN A 82 -12.17 9.08 -1.86
N THR A 83 -10.89 8.71 -1.71
CA THR A 83 -9.79 9.61 -1.36
C THR A 83 -8.80 9.70 -2.53
N LEU A 84 -8.45 10.93 -2.92
CA LEU A 84 -7.40 11.20 -3.89
C LEU A 84 -6.01 11.22 -3.25
N LYS A 85 -5.92 11.12 -1.92
CA LYS A 85 -4.65 11.13 -1.20
C LYS A 85 -4.06 9.72 -1.16
N CYS A 86 -2.78 9.61 -1.49
CA CYS A 86 -2.00 8.39 -1.26
C CYS A 86 -1.85 8.10 0.24
N VAL A 87 -1.44 6.88 0.57
CA VAL A 87 -1.24 6.40 1.96
C VAL A 87 0.13 5.77 2.11
N ASP A 88 0.72 5.89 3.29
CA ASP A 88 1.97 5.22 3.60
C ASP A 88 1.75 3.72 3.87
N GLY A 89 2.76 2.90 3.57
CA GLY A 89 2.75 1.50 3.97
C GLY A 89 3.33 0.55 2.92
N CYS A 90 3.00 -0.72 3.07
CA CYS A 90 3.43 -1.78 2.17
C CYS A 90 2.45 -1.96 1.02
N HIS A 91 2.94 -1.81 -0.21
CA HIS A 91 2.14 -1.82 -1.42
C HIS A 91 2.69 -2.83 -2.42
N CYS A 92 1.84 -3.30 -3.33
CA CYS A 92 2.34 -4.10 -4.45
C CYS A 92 3.22 -3.23 -5.37
N PRO A 93 4.38 -3.75 -5.83
CA PRO A 93 5.24 -3.05 -6.78
C PRO A 93 4.55 -2.85 -8.12
N GLU A 94 5.09 -1.94 -8.93
CA GLU A 94 4.55 -1.67 -10.26
C GLU A 94 4.51 -2.95 -11.12
N GLY A 95 3.45 -3.09 -11.92
CA GLY A 95 3.21 -4.30 -12.73
C GLY A 95 2.65 -5.49 -11.96
N THR A 96 2.39 -5.35 -10.65
CA THR A 96 1.75 -6.39 -9.85
C THR A 96 0.45 -5.90 -9.20
N VAL A 97 -0.44 -6.84 -8.88
CA VAL A 97 -1.73 -6.60 -8.23
C VAL A 97 -1.89 -7.53 -7.04
N LEU A 98 -2.72 -7.13 -6.08
CA LEU A 98 -3.03 -7.93 -4.92
C LEU A 98 -4.00 -9.06 -5.29
N GLU A 99 -3.55 -10.30 -5.13
CA GLU A 99 -4.39 -11.49 -5.21
C GLU A 99 -4.36 -12.21 -3.86
N LYS A 100 -5.51 -12.26 -3.20
CA LYS A 100 -5.70 -12.74 -1.83
C LYS A 100 -4.87 -11.96 -0.81
N LYS A 101 -3.58 -12.28 -0.67
CA LYS A 101 -2.65 -11.69 0.31
C LYS A 101 -1.23 -11.49 -0.23
N GLN A 102 -1.02 -11.71 -1.52
CA GLN A 102 0.29 -11.63 -2.15
C GLN A 102 0.21 -10.82 -3.45
N CYS A 103 1.30 -10.15 -3.77
CA CYS A 103 1.42 -9.46 -5.04
C CYS A 103 1.76 -10.48 -6.12
N VAL A 104 0.96 -10.48 -7.19
CA VAL A 104 1.18 -11.32 -8.36
C VAL A 104 1.28 -10.44 -9.61
N PRO A 105 2.03 -10.85 -10.64
CA PRO A 105 2.00 -10.17 -11.93
C PRO A 105 0.57 -10.15 -12.49
N VAL A 106 0.19 -9.07 -13.17
CA VAL A 106 -1.19 -8.89 -13.71
C VAL A 106 -1.58 -10.06 -14.62
N GLU A 107 -0.65 -10.55 -15.43
CA GLU A 107 -0.83 -11.69 -16.32
C GLU A 107 -1.07 -13.03 -15.60
N SER A 108 -0.76 -13.10 -14.29
CA SER A 108 -0.98 -14.29 -13.46
C SER A 108 -2.34 -14.28 -12.77
N CYS A 109 -3.18 -13.27 -13.00
CA CYS A 109 -4.50 -13.20 -12.42
C CYS A 109 -5.41 -14.34 -12.89
N PRO A 110 -6.21 -14.94 -11.98
CA PRO A 110 -7.18 -15.94 -12.36
C PRO A 110 -8.28 -15.33 -13.23
N CYS A 111 -8.66 -16.05 -14.27
CA CYS A 111 -9.78 -15.70 -15.13
C CYS A 111 -11.08 -16.27 -14.56
N HIS A 112 -12.20 -15.59 -14.78
CA HIS A 112 -13.51 -16.08 -14.38
C HIS A 112 -14.36 -16.38 -15.60
N TYR A 113 -14.96 -17.57 -15.64
CA TYR A 113 -16.00 -17.91 -16.61
C TYR A 113 -17.19 -18.57 -15.90
N GLY A 114 -18.36 -17.95 -16.03
CA GLY A 114 -19.55 -18.32 -15.24
C GLY A 114 -19.29 -18.17 -13.74
N LYS A 115 -19.38 -19.28 -12.99
CA LYS A 115 -19.09 -19.35 -11.54
C LYS A 115 -17.72 -19.98 -11.23
N GLN A 116 -16.93 -20.31 -12.24
CA GLN A 116 -15.66 -21.01 -12.10
C GLN A 116 -14.49 -20.04 -12.27
N HIS A 117 -13.42 -20.33 -11.54
CA HIS A 117 -12.14 -19.62 -11.61
C HIS A 117 -11.13 -20.52 -12.31
N PHE A 118 -10.34 -19.94 -13.20
CA PHE A 118 -9.36 -20.63 -14.02
C PHE A 118 -7.99 -19.99 -13.82
N ALA A 119 -6.94 -20.81 -13.75
CA ALA A 119 -5.58 -20.29 -13.65
C ALA A 119 -5.18 -19.57 -14.94
N SER A 120 -4.20 -18.67 -14.84
CA SER A 120 -3.63 -18.06 -16.05
C SER A 120 -3.07 -19.14 -16.98
N GLY A 121 -3.45 -19.06 -18.27
CA GLY A 121 -3.08 -20.03 -19.31
C GLY A 121 -3.98 -21.27 -19.38
N GLU A 122 -4.98 -21.42 -18.49
CA GLU A 122 -5.91 -22.55 -18.55
C GLU A 122 -6.89 -22.40 -19.73
N THR A 123 -7.11 -23.49 -20.45
CA THR A 123 -8.03 -23.52 -21.60
C THR A 123 -9.35 -24.15 -21.20
N ILE A 124 -10.45 -23.44 -21.46
CA ILE A 124 -11.81 -23.94 -21.23
C ILE A 124 -12.45 -24.32 -22.55
N GLN A 125 -13.10 -25.49 -22.57
CA GLN A 125 -13.86 -25.94 -23.73
C GLN A 125 -15.30 -25.43 -23.58
N GLN A 126 -15.75 -24.60 -24.52
CA GLN A 126 -17.12 -24.10 -24.55
C GLN A 126 -17.84 -24.66 -25.76
N ASP A 127 -19.08 -25.10 -25.54
CA ASP A 127 -19.96 -25.42 -26.64
C ASP A 127 -20.17 -24.17 -27.48
N CYS A 128 -20.08 -24.33 -28.81
CA CYS A 128 -20.39 -23.23 -29.72
C CYS A 128 -21.86 -22.87 -29.53
N ASN A 129 -22.16 -21.59 -29.28
CA ASN A 129 -23.53 -21.11 -29.30
C ASN A 129 -24.09 -21.30 -30.72
N ALA A 130 -24.83 -22.39 -30.95
CA ALA A 130 -25.60 -22.59 -32.16
C ALA A 130 -26.89 -21.75 -32.04
N TRP A 131 -26.92 -20.62 -32.74
CA TRP A 131 -28.11 -19.79 -32.92
C TRP A 131 -28.85 -20.21 -34.19
#